data_AF-A0A9P1EV46-F1
#
_entry.id   AF-A0A9P1EV46-F1
#
_cell.length_a   1.000
_cell.length_b   1.000
_cell.length_c   1.000
_cell.angle_alpha   90.00
_cell.angle_beta   90.00
_cell.angle_gamma   90.00
#
_symmetry.space_group_name_H-M   'P 1'
#
loop_
_entity.id
_entity.type
_entity.pdbx_description
1 polymer ?
#
loop_
_entity_poly.entity_id
_entity_poly.type
_entity_poly.pdbx_seq_one_letter_code
_entity_poly.pdbx_strand_id
1 'polypeptide(L)'
;MIHHPVYFYGDTTSMDLRKNSTGQSTSRFQRFQLLKVVSPEHNRYEGKMLARTIQRFSTVARRGYAAAAAAPAKNANPDELRLTFASPDIALFSNAVVKQVDVPTLAGMVGVLANHVPTIGVLKPGVVSVTTAEGAVQRVFVSSGTLSVNIDGSCQVLAEEILKVEEIDESAARTELDAAQKASGEGSEVARAEAQIRVEVAEALIKAATNQQ
;
A
#
# COMPACT_ATOMS: atom_id res chain seq x y z
N MET A 1 10.98 -10.67 34.33
CA MET A 1 10.38 -9.33 34.54
C MET A 1 10.27 -8.67 33.19
N ILE A 2 9.05 -8.64 32.64
CA ILE A 2 8.75 -8.14 31.30
C ILE A 2 8.44 -6.65 31.46
N HIS A 3 9.27 -5.77 30.91
CA HIS A 3 9.03 -4.33 30.87
C HIS A 3 8.24 -3.99 29.60
N HIS A 4 6.99 -3.59 29.76
CA HIS A 4 6.20 -2.94 28.72
C HIS A 4 6.51 -1.43 28.68
N PRO A 5 6.60 -0.81 27.50
CA PRO A 5 6.77 0.63 27.38
C PRO A 5 5.48 1.39 27.72
N VAL A 6 5.62 2.46 28.52
CA VAL A 6 4.57 3.40 28.88
C VAL A 6 4.46 4.47 27.80
N TYR A 7 3.32 4.57 27.13
CA TYR A 7 3.01 5.66 26.21
C TYR A 7 2.35 6.82 26.98
N PHE A 8 3.00 7.98 26.97
CA PHE A 8 2.41 9.23 27.44
C PHE A 8 1.50 9.81 26.35
N TYR A 9 0.20 9.91 26.62
CA TYR A 9 -0.72 10.75 25.85
C TYR A 9 -0.63 12.18 26.41
N GLY A 10 -0.01 13.08 25.65
CA GLY A 10 -0.03 14.52 25.92
C GLY A 10 -1.23 15.16 25.23
N ASP A 11 -2.20 15.62 26.03
CA ASP A 11 -3.27 16.51 25.60
C ASP A 11 -3.05 17.87 26.26
N THR A 12 -2.85 18.92 25.46
CA THR A 12 -3.17 20.32 25.77
C THR A 12 -3.05 21.16 24.50
N THR A 13 -4.19 21.40 23.88
CA THR A 13 -4.60 22.72 23.37
C THR A 13 -3.54 23.84 23.42
N SER A 14 -2.96 24.18 22.27
CA SER A 14 -2.63 25.58 21.95
C SER A 14 -3.04 25.89 20.52
N MET A 15 -4.06 26.74 20.40
CA MET A 15 -4.55 27.30 19.15
C MET A 15 -3.66 28.48 18.79
N ASP A 16 -2.84 28.35 17.75
CA ASP A 16 -2.08 29.46 17.17
C ASP A 16 -2.93 30.12 16.08
N LEU A 17 -3.63 31.20 16.45
CA LEU A 17 -4.43 32.03 15.55
C LEU A 17 -3.54 33.11 14.92
N ARG A 18 -3.17 32.93 13.64
CA ARG A 18 -2.69 34.03 12.79
C ARG A 18 -3.83 35.03 12.55
N LYS A 19 -3.68 36.24 13.11
CA LYS A 19 -4.60 37.38 12.96
C LYS A 19 -4.57 37.93 11.52
N ASN A 20 -5.73 38.23 10.95
CA ASN A 20 -5.84 39.08 9.77
C ASN A 20 -5.96 40.57 10.19
N SER A 21 -5.65 41.47 9.25
CA SER A 21 -5.41 42.90 9.45
C SER A 21 -6.65 43.77 9.67
N THR A 22 -7.81 43.22 10.06
CA THR A 22 -9.04 44.03 10.20
C THR A 22 -9.84 43.80 11.49
N GLY A 23 -9.24 43.15 12.50
CA GLY A 23 -9.68 43.30 13.89
C GLY A 23 -11.13 42.92 14.22
N GLN A 24 -11.78 42.03 13.48
CA GLN A 24 -13.12 41.54 13.80
C GLN A 24 -13.18 40.01 13.85
N SER A 25 -13.59 39.49 15.00
CA SER A 25 -13.76 38.06 15.30
C SER A 25 -15.17 37.62 14.90
N THR A 26 -15.29 36.78 13.86
CA THR A 26 -16.57 36.17 13.48
C THR A 26 -16.67 34.75 14.04
N SER A 27 -17.21 34.63 15.25
CA SER A 27 -17.61 33.35 15.83
C SER A 27 -19.05 33.03 15.41
N ARG A 28 -19.23 32.05 14.52
CA ARG A 28 -20.55 31.57 14.07
C ARG A 28 -21.01 30.43 14.98
N PHE A 29 -21.53 30.76 16.17
CA PHE A 29 -22.24 29.80 17.02
C PHE A 29 -23.68 29.63 16.54
N GLN A 30 -24.05 28.42 16.12
CA GLN A 30 -25.45 28.04 15.91
C GLN A 30 -26.15 27.99 17.27
N ARG A 31 -27.15 28.86 17.42
CA ARG A 31 -27.96 29.05 18.62
C ARG A 31 -29.07 27.98 18.63
N PHE A 32 -28.99 27.02 19.54
CA PHE A 32 -30.10 26.10 19.84
C PHE A 32 -31.27 26.92 20.39
N GLN A 33 -32.38 26.97 19.64
CA GLN A 33 -33.63 27.53 20.12
C GLN A 33 -34.27 26.58 21.14
N LEU A 34 -34.44 27.10 22.35
CA LEU A 34 -35.14 26.48 23.47
C LEU A 34 -36.64 26.43 23.13
N LEU A 35 -37.16 25.24 22.81
CA LEU A 35 -38.58 25.03 22.50
C LEU A 35 -39.39 25.14 23.82
N LYS A 36 -40.23 26.17 23.93
CA LYS A 36 -41.20 26.31 25.04
C LYS A 36 -42.23 25.18 24.97
N VAL A 37 -42.36 24.43 26.06
CA VAL A 37 -43.44 23.48 26.30
C VAL A 37 -44.72 24.27 26.61
N VAL A 38 -45.72 24.16 25.74
CA VAL A 38 -47.08 24.67 25.96
C VAL A 38 -47.96 23.49 26.38
N SER A 39 -48.52 23.56 27.58
CA SER A 39 -49.53 22.61 28.08
C SER A 39 -50.91 22.93 27.47
N PRO A 40 -51.69 21.94 26.99
CA PRO A 40 -53.07 22.16 26.62
C PRO A 40 -54.03 21.66 27.71
N GLU A 41 -54.92 22.53 28.17
CA GLU A 41 -56.08 22.14 28.97
C GLU A 41 -57.24 21.62 28.11
N HIS A 42 -57.85 20.55 28.63
CA HIS A 42 -59.25 20.11 28.54
C HIS A 42 -60.04 20.34 27.24
N ASN A 43 -60.21 19.26 26.47
CA ASN A 43 -61.51 18.96 25.88
C ASN A 43 -61.81 17.45 25.99
N ARG A 44 -62.89 17.13 26.72
CA ARG A 44 -63.47 15.79 26.80
C ARG A 44 -64.09 15.46 25.43
N TYR A 45 -64.10 14.19 25.03
CA TYR A 45 -65.26 13.42 24.55
C TYR A 45 -64.78 12.07 23.93
N GLU A 46 -65.28 10.99 24.53
CA GLU A 46 -65.72 9.74 23.91
C GLU A 46 -64.70 8.86 23.14
N GLY A 47 -64.18 7.87 23.85
CA GLY A 47 -64.25 6.44 23.47
C GLY A 47 -63.90 6.02 22.04
N LYS A 48 -62.71 5.42 21.89
CA LYS A 48 -62.48 4.16 21.16
C LYS A 48 -61.04 3.69 21.39
N MET A 49 -60.90 2.51 21.99
CA MET A 49 -59.62 1.83 22.13
C MET A 49 -59.01 1.58 20.74
N LEU A 50 -57.93 2.30 20.42
CA LEU A 50 -57.08 2.02 19.27
C LEU A 50 -55.73 1.55 19.81
N ALA A 51 -55.48 0.26 19.62
CA ALA A 51 -54.23 -0.40 19.95
C ALA A 51 -53.05 0.38 19.35
N ARG A 52 -52.17 0.91 20.20
CA ARG A 52 -50.87 1.44 19.77
C ARG A 52 -49.98 0.26 19.40
N THR A 53 -50.07 -0.18 18.14
CA THR A 53 -49.05 -1.04 17.54
C THR A 53 -47.77 -0.21 17.41
N ILE A 54 -46.84 -0.42 18.34
CA ILE A 54 -45.47 0.10 18.23
C ILE A 54 -44.87 -0.54 16.99
N GLN A 55 -44.66 0.23 15.92
CA GLN A 55 -43.79 -0.20 14.82
C GLN A 55 -42.39 -0.40 15.40
N ARG A 56 -42.02 -1.66 15.65
CA ARG A 56 -40.65 -2.07 15.94
C ARG A 56 -39.82 -1.89 14.67
N PHE A 57 -39.40 -0.66 14.40
CA PHE A 57 -38.24 -0.41 13.55
C PHE A 57 -37.00 -0.83 14.32
N SER A 58 -36.63 -2.09 14.19
CA SER A 58 -35.30 -2.56 14.53
C SER A 58 -34.74 -3.38 13.37
N THR A 59 -34.61 -2.74 12.21
CA THR A 59 -33.53 -3.10 11.29
C THR A 59 -32.22 -2.63 11.93
N VAL A 60 -31.78 -3.35 12.96
CA VAL A 60 -30.38 -3.36 13.33
C VAL A 60 -29.68 -3.94 12.11
N ALA A 61 -29.13 -3.06 11.28
CA ALA A 61 -28.30 -3.42 10.16
C ALA A 61 -27.12 -4.23 10.74
N ARG A 62 -27.25 -5.55 10.71
CA ARG A 62 -26.13 -6.46 10.88
C ARG A 62 -25.24 -6.22 9.66
N ARG A 63 -24.40 -5.19 9.69
CA ARG A 63 -23.16 -5.17 8.92
C ARG A 63 -22.30 -6.28 9.50
N GLY A 64 -22.61 -7.52 9.10
CA GLY A 64 -21.73 -8.65 9.34
C GLY A 64 -20.45 -8.41 8.55
N TYR A 65 -19.32 -8.75 9.15
CA TYR A 65 -18.00 -8.69 8.51
C TYR A 65 -17.97 -9.30 7.09
N ALA A 66 -18.86 -10.27 6.80
CA ALA A 66 -19.03 -10.87 5.49
C ALA A 66 -19.38 -9.86 4.37
N ALA A 67 -20.15 -8.82 4.64
CA ALA A 67 -20.54 -7.84 3.62
C ALA A 67 -19.38 -6.91 3.21
N ALA A 68 -18.39 -6.70 4.09
CA ALA A 68 -17.20 -5.93 3.77
C ALA A 68 -16.19 -6.74 2.94
N ALA A 69 -16.11 -8.06 3.14
CA ALA A 69 -15.30 -8.96 2.32
C ALA A 69 -15.91 -9.22 0.93
N ALA A 70 -17.24 -9.08 0.79
CA ALA A 70 -17.96 -9.24 -0.47
C ALA A 70 -18.14 -7.94 -1.28
N ALA A 71 -17.70 -6.80 -0.74
CA ALA A 71 -17.66 -5.58 -1.53
C ALA A 71 -16.51 -5.73 -2.55
N PRO A 72 -16.77 -5.74 -3.86
CA PRO A 72 -15.70 -5.74 -4.83
C PRO A 72 -14.81 -4.53 -4.55
N ALA A 73 -13.49 -4.71 -4.60
CA ALA A 73 -12.56 -3.60 -4.50
C ALA A 73 -13.04 -2.51 -5.47
N LYS A 74 -13.01 -1.24 -5.05
CA LYS A 74 -13.70 -0.13 -5.71
C LYS A 74 -13.40 0.01 -7.22
N ASN A 75 -12.35 -0.65 -7.70
CA ASN A 75 -11.86 -0.69 -9.08
C ASN A 75 -11.52 -2.12 -9.58
N ALA A 76 -12.03 -3.19 -8.96
CA ALA A 76 -11.72 -4.57 -9.33
C ALA A 76 -12.08 -4.84 -10.81
N ASN A 77 -11.06 -5.04 -11.65
CA ASN A 77 -11.21 -5.42 -13.04
C ASN A 77 -10.09 -6.42 -13.38
N PRO A 78 -10.38 -7.73 -13.45
CA PRO A 78 -9.35 -8.74 -13.70
C PRO A 78 -8.86 -8.72 -15.16
N ASP A 79 -9.63 -8.11 -16.06
CA ASP A 79 -9.26 -7.93 -17.47
C ASP A 79 -8.20 -6.83 -17.69
N GLU A 80 -7.84 -6.09 -16.64
CA GLU A 80 -6.78 -5.09 -16.65
C GLU A 80 -5.72 -5.43 -15.60
N LEU A 81 -4.44 -5.27 -15.96
CA LEU A 81 -3.34 -5.38 -15.01
C LEU A 81 -3.06 -4.02 -14.38
N ARG A 82 -3.43 -3.85 -13.11
CA ARG A 82 -3.21 -2.62 -12.36
C ARG A 82 -1.98 -2.76 -11.49
N LEU A 83 -0.88 -2.14 -11.92
CA LEU A 83 0.41 -2.21 -11.27
C LEU A 83 0.59 -1.11 -10.22
N THR A 84 1.03 -1.52 -9.03
CA THR A 84 1.71 -0.65 -8.09
C THR A 84 3.15 -1.13 -7.97
N PHE A 85 4.10 -0.27 -8.32
CA PHE A 85 5.53 -0.56 -8.23
C PHE A 85 6.22 0.56 -7.46
N ALA A 86 6.72 0.22 -6.27
CA ALA A 86 7.30 1.20 -5.35
C ALA A 86 8.40 0.59 -4.49
N SER A 87 9.26 1.47 -3.98
CA SER A 87 10.12 1.28 -2.82
C SER A 87 9.68 2.20 -1.68
N PRO A 88 10.24 2.07 -0.46
CA PRO A 88 9.97 3.00 0.63
C PRO A 88 10.21 4.47 0.28
N ASP A 89 11.17 4.74 -0.62
CA ASP A 89 11.57 6.09 -1.01
C ASP A 89 10.77 6.64 -2.19
N ILE A 90 10.44 5.81 -3.19
CA ILE A 90 9.82 6.24 -4.45
C ILE A 90 8.74 5.28 -4.94
N ALA A 91 7.65 5.83 -5.49
CA ALA A 91 6.65 5.04 -6.21
C ALA A 91 6.76 5.33 -7.73
N LEU A 92 7.21 4.34 -8.50
CA LEU A 92 7.31 4.45 -9.96
C LEU A 92 5.94 4.34 -10.63
N PHE A 93 5.10 3.41 -10.13
CA PHE A 93 3.73 3.22 -10.59
C PHE A 93 2.80 3.14 -9.40
N SER A 94 1.67 3.84 -9.47
CA SER A 94 0.64 3.81 -8.44
C SER A 94 -0.71 3.47 -9.07
N ASN A 95 -1.14 2.22 -8.91
CA ASN A 95 -2.39 1.70 -9.48
C ASN A 95 -2.56 2.01 -10.98
N ALA A 96 -1.47 1.95 -11.73
CA ALA A 96 -1.43 2.27 -13.15
C ALA A 96 -1.81 1.06 -13.99
N VAL A 97 -2.59 1.26 -15.05
CA VAL A 97 -2.93 0.18 -15.99
C VAL A 97 -1.73 -0.07 -16.92
N VAL A 98 -1.22 -1.29 -16.90
CA VAL A 98 -0.07 -1.72 -17.72
C VAL A 98 -0.45 -2.98 -18.51
N LYS A 99 0.31 -3.32 -19.55
CA LYS A 99 0.05 -4.52 -20.36
C LYS A 99 0.69 -5.77 -19.76
N GLN A 100 1.92 -5.63 -19.30
CA GLN A 100 2.73 -6.74 -18.82
C GLN A 100 3.79 -6.24 -17.86
N VAL A 101 4.15 -7.08 -16.89
CA VAL A 101 5.27 -6.86 -15.98
C VAL A 101 6.07 -8.17 -15.88
N ASP A 102 7.35 -8.12 -16.20
CA ASP A 102 8.25 -9.27 -16.03
C ASP A 102 9.14 -9.04 -14.82
N VAL A 103 9.14 -10.02 -13.92
CA VAL A 103 9.69 -9.89 -12.58
C VAL A 103 10.66 -11.04 -12.30
N PRO A 104 11.91 -10.76 -11.89
CA PRO A 104 12.82 -11.78 -11.38
C PRO A 104 12.36 -12.20 -9.98
N THR A 105 12.05 -13.48 -9.81
CA THR A 105 11.69 -14.08 -8.52
C THR A 105 12.66 -15.18 -8.14
N LEU A 106 12.66 -15.59 -6.88
CA LEU A 106 13.47 -16.75 -6.44
C LEU A 106 13.12 -18.05 -7.19
N ALA A 107 11.90 -18.16 -7.71
CA ALA A 107 11.45 -19.31 -8.50
C ALA A 107 11.80 -19.21 -10.00
N GLY A 108 12.40 -18.10 -10.44
CA GLY A 108 12.69 -17.79 -11.84
C GLY A 108 12.01 -16.50 -12.32
N MET A 109 12.00 -16.28 -13.63
CA MET A 109 11.34 -15.13 -14.24
C MET A 109 9.83 -15.35 -14.34
N VAL A 110 9.04 -14.39 -13.88
CA VAL A 110 7.57 -14.43 -13.94
C VAL A 110 7.06 -13.26 -14.77
N GLY A 111 6.35 -13.56 -15.86
CA GLY A 111 5.65 -12.56 -16.67
C GLY A 111 4.18 -12.49 -16.28
N VAL A 112 3.76 -11.34 -15.74
CA VAL A 112 2.39 -11.08 -15.28
C VAL A 112 1.66 -10.25 -16.33
N LEU A 113 0.52 -10.74 -16.79
CA LEU A 113 -0.42 -10.04 -17.68
C LEU A 113 -1.80 -9.92 -16.99
N ALA A 114 -2.77 -9.31 -17.66
CA ALA A 114 -4.16 -9.33 -17.21
C ALA A 114 -4.67 -10.77 -17.02
N ASN A 115 -5.59 -10.97 -16.08
CA ASN A 115 -6.15 -12.29 -15.70
C ASN A 115 -5.11 -13.34 -15.23
N HIS A 116 -3.94 -12.91 -14.72
CA HIS A 116 -2.96 -13.83 -14.16
C HIS A 116 -3.46 -14.49 -12.85
N VAL A 117 -3.03 -15.72 -12.58
CA VAL A 117 -3.39 -16.46 -11.37
C VAL A 117 -2.86 -15.71 -10.12
N PRO A 118 -3.66 -15.57 -9.06
CA PRO A 118 -3.19 -14.95 -7.81
C PRO A 118 -1.94 -15.64 -7.29
N THR A 119 -0.89 -14.86 -7.04
CA THR A 119 0.45 -15.37 -6.76
C THR A 119 1.15 -14.44 -5.78
N ILE A 120 1.89 -15.00 -4.83
CA ILE A 120 2.81 -14.26 -3.97
C ILE A 120 4.21 -14.80 -4.23
N GLY A 121 5.18 -13.91 -4.39
CA GLY A 121 6.58 -14.25 -4.64
C GLY A 121 7.53 -13.31 -3.93
N VAL A 122 8.77 -13.76 -3.78
CA VAL A 122 9.90 -12.94 -3.30
C VAL A 122 10.77 -12.62 -4.50
N LEU A 123 11.18 -11.36 -4.61
CA LEU A 123 12.00 -10.89 -5.71
C LEU A 123 13.45 -11.38 -5.55
N LYS A 124 14.08 -11.68 -6.67
CA LYS A 124 15.52 -11.91 -6.79
C LYS A 124 16.17 -10.63 -7.33
N PRO A 125 17.42 -10.30 -6.94
CA PRO A 125 18.13 -9.18 -7.54
C PRO A 125 18.15 -9.28 -9.06
N GLY A 126 17.75 -8.21 -9.76
CA GLY A 126 17.65 -8.23 -11.21
C GLY A 126 16.83 -7.10 -11.82
N VAL A 127 16.59 -7.17 -13.12
CA VAL A 127 15.84 -6.15 -13.86
C VAL A 127 14.37 -6.54 -13.98
N VAL A 128 13.50 -5.63 -13.53
CA VAL A 128 12.05 -5.68 -13.78
C VAL A 128 11.76 -4.90 -15.06
N SER A 129 11.01 -5.49 -15.99
CA SER A 129 10.50 -4.81 -17.18
C SER A 129 9.00 -4.58 -17.06
N VAL A 130 8.58 -3.31 -17.22
CA VAL A 130 7.18 -2.92 -17.25
C VAL A 130 6.84 -2.47 -18.66
N THR A 131 5.88 -3.15 -19.29
CA THR A 131 5.30 -2.73 -20.57
C THR A 131 4.06 -1.89 -20.30
N THR A 132 4.17 -0.59 -20.54
CA THR A 132 3.09 0.41 -20.39
C THR A 132 1.91 0.13 -21.33
N ALA A 133 0.76 0.78 -21.09
CA ALA A 133 -0.42 0.66 -21.94
C ALA A 133 -0.12 1.07 -23.40
N GLU A 134 0.76 2.04 -23.60
CA GLU A 134 1.21 2.54 -24.91
C GLU A 134 2.19 1.57 -25.60
N GLY A 135 2.72 0.57 -24.88
CA GLY A 135 3.68 -0.40 -25.38
C GLY A 135 5.16 -0.01 -25.18
N ALA A 136 5.44 1.12 -24.53
CA ALA A 136 6.80 1.46 -24.13
C ALA A 136 7.26 0.55 -22.98
N VAL A 137 8.51 0.07 -23.06
CA VAL A 137 9.11 -0.81 -22.04
C VAL A 137 10.02 0.00 -21.14
N GLN A 138 9.69 0.06 -19.86
CA GLN A 138 10.53 0.66 -18.82
C GLN A 138 11.28 -0.44 -18.07
N ARG A 139 12.59 -0.28 -17.92
CA ARG A 139 13.46 -1.25 -17.26
C ARG A 139 14.09 -0.62 -16.03
N VAL A 140 13.98 -1.29 -14.89
CA VAL A 140 14.57 -0.84 -13.64
C VAL A 140 15.15 -2.03 -12.89
N PHE A 141 16.28 -1.81 -12.24
CA PHE A 141 16.90 -2.80 -11.38
C PHE A 141 16.26 -2.76 -9.99
N VAL A 142 16.02 -3.93 -9.40
CA VAL A 142 15.55 -4.11 -8.04
C VAL A 142 16.54 -4.97 -7.26
N SER A 143 16.78 -4.62 -6.00
CA SER A 143 17.65 -5.38 -5.11
C SER A 143 16.94 -6.62 -4.54
N SER A 144 15.85 -6.40 -3.82
CA SER A 144 15.05 -7.41 -3.14
C SER A 144 13.60 -6.93 -3.06
N GLY A 145 12.67 -7.78 -2.61
CA GLY A 145 11.29 -7.35 -2.37
C GLY A 145 10.25 -8.46 -2.46
N THR A 146 9.02 -8.05 -2.74
CA THR A 146 7.87 -8.95 -2.88
C THR A 146 7.06 -8.66 -4.13
N LEU A 147 6.42 -9.70 -4.65
CA LEU A 147 5.42 -9.67 -5.70
C LEU A 147 4.10 -10.20 -5.11
N SER A 148 3.01 -9.48 -5.33
CA SER A 148 1.66 -9.94 -4.99
C SER A 148 0.71 -9.65 -6.15
N VAL A 149 0.10 -10.71 -6.69
CA VAL A 149 -0.94 -10.65 -7.71
C VAL A 149 -2.23 -11.12 -7.07
N ASN A 150 -3.26 -10.28 -7.13
CA ASN A 150 -4.55 -10.53 -6.51
C ASN A 150 -5.61 -10.91 -7.56
N ILE A 151 -6.70 -11.52 -7.09
CA ILE A 151 -7.82 -11.95 -7.93
C ILE A 151 -8.58 -10.79 -8.59
N ASP A 152 -8.40 -9.58 -8.09
CA ASP A 152 -9.07 -8.38 -8.61
C ASP A 152 -8.31 -7.71 -9.77
N GLY A 153 -7.20 -8.30 -10.23
CA GLY A 153 -6.33 -7.75 -11.28
C GLY A 153 -5.26 -6.77 -10.76
N SER A 154 -5.20 -6.53 -9.44
CA SER A 154 -4.11 -5.72 -8.87
C SER A 154 -2.82 -6.53 -8.74
N CYS A 155 -1.71 -5.93 -9.18
CA CYS A 155 -0.36 -6.45 -9.05
C CYS A 155 0.49 -5.45 -8.28
N GLN A 156 1.18 -5.91 -7.25
CA GLN A 156 2.06 -5.11 -6.42
C GLN A 156 3.47 -5.67 -6.49
N VAL A 157 4.41 -4.87 -6.99
CA VAL A 157 5.84 -5.14 -6.95
C VAL A 157 6.42 -4.15 -5.96
N LEU A 158 6.81 -4.63 -4.77
CA LEU A 158 7.35 -3.77 -3.72
C LEU A 158 8.80 -4.15 -3.51
N ALA A 159 9.71 -3.25 -3.86
CA ALA A 159 11.14 -3.46 -3.76
C ALA A 159 11.75 -2.68 -2.58
N GLU A 160 12.86 -3.17 -2.04
CA GLU A 160 13.60 -2.44 -1.01
C GLU A 160 14.35 -1.24 -1.61
N GLU A 161 15.12 -1.49 -2.67
CA GLU A 161 15.79 -0.45 -3.45
C GLU A 161 15.46 -0.62 -4.94
N ILE A 162 15.35 0.53 -5.62
CA ILE A 162 15.10 0.61 -7.06
C ILE A 162 16.14 1.54 -7.67
N LEU A 163 16.79 1.06 -8.73
CA LEU A 163 17.75 1.84 -9.52
C LEU A 163 17.35 1.82 -10.98
N LYS A 164 17.50 2.95 -11.67
CA LYS A 164 17.39 2.94 -13.13
C LYS A 164 18.60 2.24 -13.73
N VAL A 165 18.40 1.52 -14.82
CA VAL A 165 19.49 0.76 -15.46
C VAL A 165 20.61 1.70 -15.93
N GLU A 166 20.28 2.93 -16.31
CA GLU A 166 21.27 3.93 -16.75
C GLU A 166 22.11 4.51 -15.61
N GLU A 167 21.67 4.38 -14.36
CA GLU A 167 22.33 4.93 -13.18
C GLU A 167 23.31 3.90 -12.53
N ILE A 168 23.39 2.69 -13.07
CA ILE A 168 24.24 1.61 -12.53
C ILE A 168 25.71 1.86 -12.91
N ASP A 169 26.59 1.96 -11.91
CA ASP A 169 28.05 1.98 -12.10
C ASP A 169 28.60 0.55 -12.17
N GLU A 170 28.93 0.12 -13.39
CA GLU A 170 29.51 -1.20 -13.65
C GLU A 170 30.87 -1.40 -12.94
N SER A 171 31.68 -0.35 -12.83
CA SER A 171 33.02 -0.45 -12.22
C SER A 171 32.94 -0.66 -10.71
N ALA A 172 31.99 0.01 -10.06
CA ALA A 172 31.68 -0.20 -8.65
C ALA A 172 31.14 -1.62 -8.41
N ALA A 173 30.21 -2.09 -9.26
CA ALA A 173 29.65 -3.42 -9.16
C ALA A 173 30.70 -4.54 -9.32
N ARG A 174 31.66 -4.38 -10.24
CA ARG A 174 32.80 -5.32 -10.40
C ARG A 174 33.72 -5.33 -9.18
N THR A 175 33.99 -4.16 -8.61
CA THR A 175 34.81 -4.06 -7.40
C THR A 175 34.14 -4.75 -6.22
N GLU A 176 32.83 -4.58 -6.05
CA GLU A 176 32.07 -5.27 -5.00
C GLU A 176 32.02 -6.79 -5.25
N LEU A 177 31.88 -7.23 -6.51
CA LEU A 177 31.91 -8.65 -6.85
C LEU A 177 33.24 -9.30 -6.40
N ASP A 178 34.37 -8.69 -6.75
CA ASP A 178 35.70 -9.19 -6.36
C ASP A 178 35.89 -9.22 -4.84
N ALA A 179 35.35 -8.22 -4.13
CA ALA A 179 35.40 -8.17 -2.67
C ALA A 179 34.51 -9.25 -2.03
N ALA A 180 33.29 -9.42 -2.53
CA ALA A 180 32.33 -10.40 -2.04
C ALA A 180 32.79 -11.84 -2.31
N GLN A 181 33.41 -12.11 -3.47
CA GLN A 181 33.96 -13.43 -3.81
C GLN A 181 35.14 -13.82 -2.91
N LYS A 182 35.98 -12.87 -2.50
CA LYS A 182 37.04 -13.15 -1.52
C LYS A 182 36.44 -13.47 -0.15
N ALA A 183 35.43 -12.71 0.26
CA ALA A 183 34.75 -12.92 1.54
C ALA A 183 33.95 -14.23 1.60
N SER A 184 33.48 -14.79 0.48
CA SER A 184 32.67 -16.02 0.47
C SER A 184 33.46 -17.28 0.83
N GLY A 185 34.79 -17.28 0.70
CA GLY A 185 35.66 -18.39 1.09
C GLY A 185 36.07 -18.40 2.58
N GLU A 186 35.92 -17.28 3.27
CA GLU A 186 36.49 -17.04 4.60
C GLU A 186 35.40 -16.85 5.67
N GLY A 187 35.77 -16.90 6.95
CA GLY A 187 34.86 -16.56 8.05
C GLY A 187 33.86 -17.64 8.47
N SER A 188 32.88 -17.21 9.28
CA SER A 188 31.80 -18.06 9.82
C SER A 188 30.76 -18.40 8.75
N GLU A 189 29.91 -19.39 9.00
CA GLU A 189 28.83 -19.79 8.08
C GLU A 189 27.91 -18.60 7.72
N VAL A 190 27.57 -17.76 8.71
CA VAL A 190 26.77 -16.55 8.50
C VAL A 190 27.49 -15.56 7.59
N ALA A 191 28.78 -15.30 7.84
CA ALA A 191 29.56 -14.38 7.02
C ALA A 191 29.69 -14.85 5.56
N ARG A 192 29.83 -16.17 5.35
CA ARG A 192 29.84 -16.77 4.01
C ARG A 192 28.49 -16.64 3.31
N ALA A 193 27.38 -16.85 4.03
CA ALA A 193 26.04 -16.68 3.48
C ALA A 193 25.78 -15.24 3.05
N GLU A 194 26.15 -14.26 3.89
CA GLU A 194 26.07 -12.83 3.56
C GLU A 194 26.95 -12.47 2.35
N ALA A 195 28.17 -12.98 2.30
CA ALA A 195 29.05 -12.79 1.15
C ALA A 195 28.46 -13.39 -0.14
N GLN A 196 27.82 -14.57 -0.06
CA GLN A 196 27.19 -15.19 -1.21
C GLN A 196 26.00 -14.39 -1.73
N ILE A 197 25.20 -13.79 -0.84
CA ILE A 197 24.10 -12.87 -1.23
C ILE A 197 24.70 -11.64 -1.94
N ARG A 198 25.80 -11.08 -1.42
CA ARG A 198 26.48 -9.95 -2.07
C ARG A 198 27.02 -10.30 -3.47
N VAL A 199 27.59 -11.49 -3.63
CA VAL A 199 28.00 -12.01 -4.95
C VAL A 199 26.80 -12.05 -5.90
N GLU A 200 25.67 -12.59 -5.47
CA GLU A 200 24.45 -12.67 -6.28
C GLU A 200 23.94 -11.29 -6.72
N VAL A 201 23.92 -10.31 -5.82
CA VAL A 201 23.51 -8.93 -6.13
C VAL A 201 24.51 -8.26 -7.10
N ALA A 202 25.80 -8.38 -6.86
CA ALA A 202 26.84 -7.76 -7.68
C ALA A 202 26.86 -8.35 -9.11
N GLU A 203 26.69 -9.66 -9.25
CA GLU A 203 26.53 -10.30 -10.56
C GLU A 203 25.29 -9.80 -11.30
N ALA A 204 24.16 -9.64 -10.59
CA ALA A 204 22.93 -9.13 -11.17
C ALA A 204 23.08 -7.67 -11.64
N LEU A 205 23.80 -6.83 -10.89
CA LEU A 205 24.11 -5.45 -11.29
C LEU A 205 24.95 -5.38 -12.56
N ILE A 206 25.98 -6.22 -12.69
CA ILE A 206 26.83 -6.27 -13.90
C ILE A 206 26.02 -6.73 -15.11
N LYS A 207 25.17 -7.76 -14.95
CA LYS A 207 24.27 -8.22 -16.00
C LYS A 207 23.29 -7.11 -16.43
N ALA A 208 22.71 -6.41 -15.46
CA ALA A 208 21.82 -5.29 -15.72
C ALA A 208 22.52 -4.15 -16.49
N ALA A 209 23.72 -3.75 -16.07
CA ALA A 209 24.51 -2.72 -16.74
C ALA A 209 24.86 -3.08 -18.19
N THR A 210 25.14 -4.35 -18.45
CA THR A 210 25.47 -4.87 -19.79
C THR A 210 24.24 -5.23 -20.63
N ASN A 211 23.02 -4.99 -20.13
CA ASN A 211 21.75 -5.39 -20.74
C ASN A 211 21.65 -6.90 -21.05
N GLN A 212 22.34 -7.74 -20.27
CA GLN A 212 22.23 -9.19 -20.36
C GLN A 212 21.12 -9.66 -19.41
N GLN A 213 20.11 -10.36 -19.93
CA GLN A 213 19.01 -10.94 -19.15
C GLN A 213 19.42 -12.31 -18.56
#